data_AF-A0A9C9FWW7-F1
#
_entry.id   AF-A0A9C9FWW7-F1
#
_cell.length_a   1.000
_cell.length_b   1.000
_cell.length_c   1.000
_cell.angle_alpha   90.00
_cell.angle_beta   90.00
_cell.angle_gamma   90.00
#
_symmetry.space_group_name_H-M   'P 1'
#
loop_
_entity.id
_entity.type
_entity.pdbx_description
1 polymer ?
#
loop_
_entity_poly.entity_id
_entity_poly.type
_entity_poly.pdbx_seq_one_letter_code
_entity_poly.pdbx_strand_id
1 'polypeptide(L)' 'MTNEHFQCIIVGAGPAGISLGYHLRKLGIQYAILDQGRTGQSWILMPEKLRLLSPF' A
#
# COMPACT_ATOMS: atom_id res chain seq x y z
N MET A 1 1.82 26.00 6.20
CA MET A 1 1.52 24.59 5.90
C MET A 1 0.05 24.50 5.58
N THR A 2 -0.31 24.14 4.35
CA THR A 2 -1.72 23.89 3.98
C THR A 2 -2.13 22.53 4.53
N ASN A 3 -3.26 22.48 5.25
CA ASN A 3 -3.85 21.21 5.67
C ASN A 3 -4.33 20.47 4.41
N GLU A 4 -3.64 19.40 4.02
CA GLU A 4 -4.17 18.47 3.02
C GLU A 4 -5.28 17.63 3.66
N HIS A 5 -6.50 17.73 3.12
CA HIS A 5 -7.64 16.92 3.54
C HIS A 5 -7.79 15.71 2.63
N PHE A 6 -7.53 14.52 3.16
CA PHE A 6 -7.81 13.26 2.50
C PHE A 6 -9.13 12.68 3.00
N GLN A 7 -9.89 12.05 2.10
CA GLN A 7 -11.12 11.35 2.47
C GLN A 7 -10.81 9.99 3.12
N CYS A 8 -9.65 9.43 2.82
CA CYS A 8 -9.19 8.15 3.35
C CYS A 8 -7.69 8.17 3.62
N ILE A 9 -7.28 7.66 4.78
CA ILE A 9 -5.88 7.34 5.07
C ILE A 9 -5.77 5.82 5.17
N ILE A 10 -4.93 5.24 4.32
CA ILE A 10 -4.61 3.81 4.35
C ILE A 10 -3.34 3.63 5.16
N VAL A 11 -3.39 2.84 6.23
CA VAL A 11 -2.22 2.51 7.03
C VAL A 11 -1.68 1.15 6.58
N GLY A 12 -0.52 1.16 5.93
CA GLY A 12 0.17 0.00 5.36
C GLY A 12 0.22 0.03 3.83
N ALA A 13 1.43 0.10 3.27
CA ALA A 13 1.75 0.03 1.84
C ALA A 13 2.18 -1.40 1.42
N GLY A 14 1.52 -2.42 1.98
CA GLY A 14 1.57 -3.80 1.51
C GLY A 14 0.59 -4.06 0.35
N PRO A 15 0.45 -5.32 -0.12
CA PRO A 15 -0.42 -5.67 -1.23
C PRO A 15 -1.88 -5.22 -1.03
N ALA A 16 -2.42 -5.38 0.19
CA ALA A 16 -3.77 -4.96 0.52
C ALA A 16 -3.98 -3.45 0.41
N GLY A 17 -3.08 -2.64 0.99
CA GLY A 17 -3.20 -1.19 0.96
C GLY A 17 -3.02 -0.60 -0.44
N ILE A 18 -2.08 -1.13 -1.22
CA ILE A 18 -1.88 -0.73 -2.62
C ILE A 18 -3.12 -1.09 -3.47
N SER A 19 -3.68 -2.29 -3.28
CA SER A 19 -4.90 -2.73 -3.97
C SER A 19 -6.09 -1.82 -3.64
N LEU A 20 -6.29 -1.48 -2.36
CA LEU A 20 -7.33 -0.54 -1.95
C LEU A 20 -7.10 0.84 -2.58
N GLY A 21 -5.88 1.36 -2.55
CA GLY A 21 -5.54 2.64 -3.20
C GLY A 21 -5.88 2.65 -4.69
N TYR A 22 -5.59 1.57 -5.42
CA TYR A 22 -5.98 1.43 -6.83
C TYR A 22 -7.48 1.57 -7.04
N HIS A 23 -8.30 0.92 -6.19
CA HIS A 23 -9.76 1.03 -6.28
C HIS A 23 -10.28 2.41 -5.87
N LEU A 24 -9.72 3.03 -4.83
CA LEU A 24 -10.08 4.40 -4.42
C LEU A 24 -9.76 5.41 -5.52
N ARG A 25 -8.61 5.26 -6.20
CA ARG A 25 -8.25 6.09 -7.36
C ARG A 25 -9.26 5.96 -8.49
N LYS A 26 -9.71 4.73 -8.80
CA LYS A 26 -10.75 4.50 -9.82
C LYS A 26 -12.09 5.13 -9.47
N LEU A 27 -12.40 5.27 -8.19
CA LEU A 27 -13.62 5.92 -7.69
C LEU A 27 -13.47 7.45 -7.55
N GLY A 28 -12.31 8.03 -7.85
CA GLY A 28 -12.06 9.46 -7.71
C GLY A 28 -11.96 9.93 -6.25
N ILE A 29 -11.74 9.02 -5.30
CA ILE A 29 -11.62 9.33 -3.88
C ILE A 29 -10.18 9.78 -3.60
N GLN A 30 -10.00 10.92 -2.95
CA GLN A 30 -8.68 11.38 -2.52
C GLN A 30 -8.22 10.60 -1.29
N TYR A 31 -7.04 9.99 -1.37
CA TYR A 31 -6.46 9.20 -0.29
C TYR A 31 -4.95 9.39 -0.19
N ALA A 32 -4.40 9.03 0.97
CA ALA A 32 -2.96 8.84 1.17
C ALA A 32 -2.69 7.45 1.74
N ILE A 33 -1.51 6.90 1.43
CA ILE A 33 -1.02 5.65 2.02
C ILE A 33 0.20 5.96 2.87
N LEU A 34 0.16 5.55 4.14
CA LEU A 34 1.26 5.70 5.08
C LEU A 34 1.77 4.32 5.48
N ASP A 35 3.08 4.11 5.36
CA ASP A 35 3.75 2.89 5.83
C ASP A 35 4.94 3.28 6.71
N GLN A 36 5.27 2.42 7.65
CA GLN A 36 6.44 2.61 8.53
C GLN A 36 7.77 2.47 7.77
N GLY A 37 7.78 1.76 6.65
CA GLY A 37 8.97 1.50 5.85
C GLY A 37 8.78 1.84 4.37
N ARG A 38 9.45 1.08 3.51
CA ARG A 38 9.26 1.21 2.05
C ARG A 38 8.00 0.46 1.62
N THR A 39 7.40 0.85 0.51
CA THR A 39 6.34 0.08 -0.14
C THR A 39 6.76 -1.39 -0.27
N GLY A 40 5.93 -2.32 0.23
CA GLY A 40 6.27 -3.74 0.25
C GLY A 40 7.38 -4.14 1.23
N GLN A 41 7.65 -3.35 2.29
CA GLN A 41 8.72 -3.61 3.27
C GLN A 41 8.74 -5.05 3.79
N SER A 42 7.58 -5.65 4.08
CA SER A 42 7.51 -7.03 4.56
C SER A 42 8.10 -8.03 3.56
N TRP A 43 7.90 -7.83 2.25
CA TRP A 43 8.51 -8.65 1.20
C TRP A 43 10.02 -8.42 1.08
N ILE A 44 10.47 -7.17 1.25
CA ILE A 44 11.91 -6.83 1.24
C ILE A 44 12.64 -7.53 2.39
N LEU A 45 11.98 -7.69 3.54
CA LEU A 45 12.53 -8.34 4.73
C LEU A 45 12.37 -9.87 4.74
N MET A 46 11.71 -10.45 3.74
CA MET A 46 11.56 -11.89 3.66
C MET A 46 12.90 -12.60 3.38
N PRO A 47 13.05 -13.87 3.80
CA PRO A 47 14.27 -14.63 3.53
C PRO A 47 14.57 -14.73 2.03
N GLU A 48 15.86 -14.73 1.67
CA GLU A 48 16.35 -14.78 0.28
C GLU A 48 15.79 -15.95 -0.55
N LYS A 49 15.53 -17.09 0.13
CA LYS A 49 15.01 -18.30 -0.50
C LYS A 49 13.49 -18.33 -0.62
N LEU A 50 12.78 -17.30 -0.16
CA LEU A 50 11.33 -17.23 -0.31
C LEU A 50 10.94 -17.22 -1.79
N ARG A 51 9.89 -17.97 -2.10
CA ARG A 51 9.24 -18.02 -3.42
C ARG A 51 7.73 -17.96 -3.22
N LEU A 52 7.03 -17.37 -4.19
CA LEU A 52 5.59 -17.49 -4.26
C LEU A 52 5.23 -18.95 -4.59
N LEU A 53 4.25 -19.50 -3.87
CA LEU A 53 3.74 -20.85 -4.13
C LEU A 53 2.86 -20.91 -5.38
N SER A 54 2.18 -19.81 -5.68
CA SER A 54 1.24 -19.68 -6.78
C SER A 54 1.85 -18.85 -7.91
N PRO A 55 1.70 -19.29 -9.18
CA PRO A 55 2.30 -18.61 -10.33
C PRO A 55 1.46 -17.44 -10.89
N PHE A 56 0.37 -17.07 -10.21
CA PHE A 56 -0.60 -16.08 -10.69
C PHE A 56 -0.45 -14.74 -9.99
#